data_AF-A0A5M4FF36-F1
#
_entry.id   AF-A0A5M4FF36-F1
#
_cell.length_a   1.000
_cell.length_b   1.000
_cell.length_c   1.000
_cell.angle_alpha   90.00
_cell.angle_beta   90.00
_cell.angle_gamma   90.00
#
_symmetry.space_group_name_H-M   'P 1'
#
loop_
_entity.id
_entity.type
_entity.pdbx_description
1 polymer ?
#
loop_
_entity_poly.entity_id
_entity_poly.type
_entity_poly.pdbx_seq_one_letter_code
_entity_poly.pdbx_strand_id
1 'polypeptide(L)'
;MVRQRVVLGSTGDDERASGAARRLRDEGQEIVYVGGHQTPEQLVHAAIAEDAVALLVDADAQALARITELCIELGVAEVLVTPLDVRPGAPRSP
;
A
#
# COMPACT_ATOMS: atom_id res chain seq x y z
N MET A 1 0.81 -10.66 21.61
CA MET A 1 -0.29 -10.08 20.81
C MET A 1 0.38 -9.30 19.70
N VAL A 2 0.42 -9.84 18.48
CA VAL A 2 1.09 -9.19 17.35
C VAL A 2 0.21 -8.02 16.94
N ARG A 3 0.72 -6.78 17.04
CA ARG A 3 -0.02 -5.60 16.57
C ARG A 3 0.07 -5.62 15.05
N GLN A 4 -1.02 -6.01 14.39
CA GLN A 4 -1.06 -6.07 12.94
C GLN A 4 -1.07 -4.65 12.39
N ARG A 5 0.08 -4.19 11.88
CA ARG A 5 0.22 -2.88 11.27
C ARG A 5 -0.01 -2.96 9.77
N VAL A 6 -0.58 -1.90 9.24
CA VAL A 6 -0.86 -1.78 7.81
C VAL A 6 -0.24 -0.49 7.31
N VAL A 7 0.62 -0.59 6.32
CA VAL A 7 1.23 0.59 5.70
C VAL A 7 0.37 1.03 4.52
N LEU A 8 0.15 2.34 4.41
CA LEU A 8 -0.64 2.93 3.35
C LEU A 8 0.10 4.12 2.72
N GLY A 9 0.23 4.12 1.40
CA GLY A 9 0.85 5.23 0.66
C GLY A 9 0.35 5.34 -0.78
N SER A 10 0.82 6.37 -1.48
CA SER A 10 0.50 6.62 -2.89
C SER A 10 1.76 6.92 -3.68
N THR A 11 1.82 6.45 -4.93
CA THR A 11 2.88 6.85 -5.87
C THR A 11 2.61 8.18 -6.55
N GLY A 12 1.37 8.66 -6.50
CA GLY A 12 0.94 9.92 -7.07
C GLY A 12 0.25 10.78 -6.01
N ASP A 13 -0.95 11.25 -6.36
CA ASP A 13 -1.79 12.06 -5.48
C ASP A 13 -2.20 11.29 -4.21
N ASP A 14 -2.24 11.99 -3.09
CA ASP A 14 -2.40 11.41 -1.76
C ASP A 14 -3.80 11.61 -1.17
N GLU A 15 -4.71 12.28 -1.88
CA GLU A 15 -6.09 12.55 -1.42
C GLU A 15 -6.86 11.26 -1.10
N ARG A 16 -6.76 10.27 -1.97
CA ARG A 16 -7.42 8.96 -1.76
C ARG A 16 -6.77 8.18 -0.64
N ALA A 17 -5.45 8.18 -0.63
CA ALA A 17 -4.65 7.46 0.35
C ALA A 17 -4.89 7.99 1.78
N SER A 18 -4.85 9.31 1.95
CA SER A 18 -5.17 9.96 3.23
C SER A 18 -6.61 9.71 3.69
N GLY A 19 -7.59 9.74 2.77
CA GLY A 19 -8.99 9.42 3.06
C GLY A 19 -9.18 7.96 3.52
N ALA A 20 -8.56 7.01 2.82
CA ALA A 20 -8.60 5.60 3.20
C ALA A 20 -7.89 5.34 4.53
N ALA A 21 -6.72 5.94 4.76
CA ALA A 21 -6.01 5.84 6.03
C ALA A 21 -6.87 6.32 7.20
N ARG A 22 -7.58 7.44 7.04
CA ARG A 22 -8.50 7.93 8.05
C ARG A 22 -9.64 6.96 8.33
N ARG A 23 -10.29 6.47 7.28
CA ARG A 23 -11.41 5.53 7.43
C ARG A 23 -10.99 4.23 8.12
N LEU A 24 -9.86 3.63 7.71
CA LEU A 24 -9.39 2.38 8.29
C LEU A 24 -8.93 2.56 9.75
N ARG A 25 -8.39 3.75 10.10
CA ARG A 25 -8.12 4.12 11.51
C ARG A 25 -9.40 4.24 12.33
N ASP A 26 -10.45 4.85 11.76
CA ASP A 26 -11.75 4.97 12.41
C ASP A 26 -12.41 3.59 12.61
N GLU A 27 -12.14 2.62 11.72
CA GLU A 27 -12.53 1.19 11.87
C GLU A 27 -11.68 0.44 12.92
N GLY A 28 -10.66 1.08 13.49
CA GLY A 28 -9.82 0.53 14.56
C GLY A 28 -8.54 -0.17 14.09
N GLN A 29 -8.16 -0.06 12.81
CA GLN A 29 -6.91 -0.62 12.31
C GLN A 29 -5.70 0.27 12.64
N GLU A 30 -4.55 -0.37 12.90
CA GLU A 30 -3.28 0.33 13.15
C GLU A 30 -2.62 0.69 11.80
N ILE A 31 -3.02 1.85 11.24
CA ILE A 31 -2.54 2.33 9.93
C ILE A 31 -1.34 3.26 10.06
N VAL A 32 -0.24 2.91 9.41
CA VAL A 32 0.91 3.78 9.16
C VAL A 32 0.74 4.42 7.78
N TYR A 33 0.51 5.74 7.76
CA TYR A 33 0.36 6.50 6.52
C TYR A 33 1.69 7.17 6.17
N VAL A 34 2.25 6.84 5.00
CA VAL A 34 3.56 7.35 4.56
C VAL A 34 3.47 8.57 3.63
N GLY A 35 2.26 8.97 3.23
CA GLY A 35 2.04 10.08 2.30
C GLY A 35 1.95 9.65 0.83
N GLY A 36 1.84 10.64 -0.06
CA GLY A 36 1.91 10.44 -1.50
C GLY A 36 3.28 10.70 -2.09
N HIS A 37 3.35 10.60 -3.42
CA HIS A 37 4.59 10.74 -4.21
C HIS A 37 5.73 9.81 -3.74
N GLN A 38 5.39 8.66 -3.17
CA GLN A 38 6.36 7.67 -2.73
C GLN A 38 6.76 6.77 -3.90
N THR A 39 8.02 6.32 -3.94
CA THR A 39 8.41 5.29 -4.92
C THR A 39 8.00 3.89 -4.45
N PRO A 40 7.85 2.92 -5.37
CA PRO A 40 7.69 1.50 -5.04
C PRO A 40 8.66 1.01 -3.96
N GLU A 41 9.94 1.37 -4.08
CA GLU A 41 10.99 0.99 -3.15
C GLU A 41 10.73 1.57 -1.75
N GLN A 42 10.37 2.85 -1.67
CA GLN A 42 10.07 3.50 -0.39
C GLN A 42 8.88 2.84 0.32
N LEU A 43 7.83 2.48 -0.43
CA LEU A 43 6.65 1.81 0.11
C LEU A 43 6.99 0.43 0.69
N VAL A 44 7.77 -0.36 -0.03
CA VAL A 44 8.20 -1.69 0.43
C VAL A 44 9.13 -1.56 1.63
N HIS A 45 10.10 -0.63 1.60
CA HIS A 45 10.98 -0.39 2.75
C HIS A 45 10.19 0.06 3.99
N ALA A 46 9.17 0.89 3.83
CA ALA A 46 8.29 1.28 4.93
C ALA A 46 7.51 0.08 5.49
N ALA A 47 6.96 -0.79 4.63
CA ALA A 47 6.28 -2.01 5.07
C ALA A 47 7.20 -2.92 5.89
N ILE A 48 8.46 -3.06 5.47
CA ILE A 48 9.47 -3.86 6.18
C ILE A 48 9.83 -3.20 7.53
N ALA A 49 10.11 -1.90 7.53
CA ALA A 49 10.52 -1.18 8.74
C ALA A 49 9.44 -1.18 9.82
N GLU A 50 8.18 -1.15 9.40
CA GLU A 50 7.03 -1.12 10.30
C GLU A 50 6.53 -2.51 10.74
N ASP A 51 7.11 -3.59 10.19
CA ASP A 51 6.64 -4.97 10.37
C ASP A 51 5.15 -5.11 9.98
N ALA A 52 4.82 -4.57 8.81
CA ALA A 52 3.44 -4.48 8.33
C ALA A 52 2.97 -5.81 7.73
N VAL A 53 1.75 -6.23 8.08
CA VAL A 53 1.13 -7.43 7.50
C VAL A 53 0.49 -7.18 6.13
N ALA A 54 0.19 -5.91 5.85
CA ALA A 54 -0.40 -5.50 4.58
C ALA A 54 0.12 -4.13 4.16
N LEU A 55 0.23 -3.95 2.85
CA LEU A 55 0.64 -2.71 2.20
C LEU A 55 -0.48 -2.28 1.23
N LEU A 56 -1.17 -1.18 1.55
CA LEU A 56 -2.18 -0.57 0.67
C LEU A 56 -1.54 0.54 -0.16
N VAL A 57 -1.66 0.47 -1.48
CA VAL A 57 -0.99 1.42 -2.38
C VAL A 57 -1.95 1.99 -3.41
N ASP A 58 -2.08 3.31 -3.45
CA ASP A 58 -2.69 4.01 -4.58
C ASP A 58 -1.64 4.22 -5.68
N ALA A 59 -1.67 3.36 -6.68
CA ALA A 59 -0.71 3.34 -7.76
C ALA A 59 -1.29 2.68 -9.02
N ASP A 60 -0.64 2.92 -10.15
CA ASP A 60 -0.96 2.22 -11.39
C ASP A 60 -0.47 0.75 -11.38
N ALA A 61 -0.87 -0.01 -12.41
CA ALA A 61 -0.52 -1.42 -12.53
C ALA A 61 1.00 -1.65 -12.66
N GLN A 62 1.75 -0.70 -13.24
CA GLN A 62 3.20 -0.84 -13.42
C GLN A 62 3.91 -0.72 -12.08
N ALA A 63 3.54 0.28 -11.29
CA ALA A 63 4.06 0.48 -9.95
C ALA A 63 3.69 -0.68 -9.00
N LEU A 64 2.46 -1.21 -9.07
CA LEU A 64 2.05 -2.38 -8.29
C LEU A 64 2.84 -3.64 -8.65
N ALA A 65 3.09 -3.87 -9.95
CA ALA A 65 3.95 -4.97 -10.39
C ALA A 65 5.36 -4.82 -9.81
N ARG A 66 5.92 -3.60 -9.87
CA ARG A 66 7.24 -3.28 -9.32
C ARG A 66 7.31 -3.52 -7.80
N ILE A 67 6.29 -3.11 -7.05
CA ILE A 67 6.19 -3.34 -5.60
C ILE A 67 6.19 -4.85 -5.30
N THR A 68 5.41 -5.62 -6.05
CA THR A 68 5.30 -7.07 -5.86
C THR A 68 6.64 -7.77 -6.14
N GLU A 69 7.34 -7.38 -7.21
CA GLU A 69 8.69 -7.85 -7.52
C GLU A 69 9.66 -7.55 -6.37
N LEU A 70 9.67 -6.30 -5.88
CA LEU A 70 10.53 -5.88 -4.77
C LEU A 70 10.23 -6.65 -3.47
N CYS A 71 8.96 -6.92 -3.17
CA CYS A 71 8.59 -7.76 -2.04
C CYS A 71 9.17 -9.17 -2.15
N ILE A 72 9.20 -9.76 -3.35
CA ILE A 72 9.80 -11.08 -3.58
C ILE A 72 11.33 -11.00 -3.44
N GLU A 73 11.97 -10.00 -4.07
CA GLU A 73 13.43 -9.81 -4.02
C GLU A 73 13.95 -9.61 -2.60
N LEU A 74 13.19 -8.90 -1.76
CA LEU A 74 13.54 -8.61 -0.36
C LEU A 74 13.08 -9.70 0.61
N GLY A 75 12.43 -10.77 0.13
CA GLY A 75 11.98 -11.89 0.95
C GLY A 75 10.76 -11.60 1.83
N VAL A 76 9.98 -10.55 1.51
CA VAL A 76 8.77 -10.14 2.24
C VAL A 76 7.49 -10.42 1.45
N ALA A 77 7.47 -11.52 0.70
CA ALA A 77 6.32 -11.97 -0.08
C ALA A 77 5.08 -12.33 0.79
N GLU A 78 5.25 -12.39 2.12
CA GLU A 78 4.15 -12.58 3.07
C GLU A 78 3.32 -11.31 3.32
N VAL A 79 3.86 -10.12 2.97
CA VAL A 79 3.14 -8.85 3.07
C VAL A 79 2.06 -8.80 2.01
N LEU A 80 0.80 -8.65 2.43
CA LEU A 80 -0.33 -8.54 1.51
C LEU A 80 -0.32 -7.18 0.80
N VAL A 81 0.12 -7.14 -0.45
CA VAL A 81 0.05 -5.93 -1.29
C VAL A 81 -1.35 -5.80 -1.88
N THR A 82 -2.06 -4.72 -1.53
CA THR A 82 -3.43 -4.44 -1.99
C THR A 82 -3.46 -3.09 -2.70
N PRO A 83 -3.92 -3.01 -3.96
CA PRO A 83 -4.15 -1.73 -4.59
C PRO A 83 -5.30 -0.99 -3.89
N LEU A 84 -5.14 0.31 -3.68
CA LEU A 84 -6.18 1.21 -3.21
C LEU A 84 -7.16 1.53 -4.37
N ASP A 85 -7.65 0.50 -5.04
CA ASP A 85 -8.59 0.67 -6.15
C ASP A 85 -10.01 0.83 -5.61
N VAL A 86 -10.58 2.02 -5.82
CA VAL A 86 -12.02 2.29 -5.73
C VAL A 86 -12.60 2.59 -7.11
N ARG A 87 -12.39 1.71 -8.09
CA ARG A 87 -13.32 1.55 -9.23
C ARG A 87 -13.78 0.10 -9.38
N PRO A 88 -14.97 -0.27 -8.88
CA PRO A 88 -15.71 -1.34 -9.52
C PRO A 88 -16.03 -0.88 -10.97
N GLY A 89 -15.32 -1.44 -11.95
CA GLY A 89 -15.62 -1.26 -13.37
C GLY A 89 -14.76 -0.25 -14.15
N ALA A 90 -13.46 -0.16 -13.90
CA ALA A 90 -12.56 0.42 -14.91
C ALA A 90 -12.30 -0.61 -16.03
N PRO A 91 -12.65 -0.33 -17.29
CA PRO A 91 -12.38 -1.24 -18.39
C PRO A 91 -10.87 -1.37 -18.60
N ARG A 92 -10.41 -2.61 -18.80
CA ARG A 92 -9.11 -2.88 -19.42
C ARG A 92 -9.13 -2.27 -20.82
N SER A 93 -8.33 -1.24 -21.04
CA SER A 93 -8.02 -0.81 -22.41
C SER A 93 -7.07 -1.83 -23.06
N PRO A 94 -7.18 -2.02 -24.39
CA PRO A 94 -6.73 -3.21 -25.13
C PRO A 94 -5.22 -3.38 -25.22
#